data_AF-A0A7K4B7Z8-F1
#
_entry.id   AF-A0A7K4B7Z8-F1
#
_cell.length_a   1.000
_cell.length_b   1.000
_cell.length_c   1.000
_cell.angle_alpha   90.00
_cell.angle_beta   90.00
_cell.angle_gamma   90.00
#
_symmetry.space_group_name_H-M   'P 1'
#
loop_
_entity.id
_entity.type
_entity.pdbx_description
1 polymer ?
#
loop_
_entity_poly.entity_id
_entity_poly.type
_entity_poly.pdbx_seq_one_letter_code
_entity_poly.pdbx_strand_id
1 'polypeptide(L)'
;MKQGESEPGRHRYSYLESRVKFKMCGRFCIAASPGEIMEQYGVVVPLSKIPFYFSSASFPLLSFGGIINSSASGDQVLILTTKAIPPYNDIHDWMPVIFDPMHEQDYLNEGDVSGIWKSLDYYEVSSLVNRVNVDSPDLIVPVTHKYGQIPFGDG
;
A
#
# COMPACT_ATOMS: atom_id res chain seq x y z
N MET A 1 -34.53 10.64 40.89
CA MET A 1 -34.28 9.42 41.67
C MET A 1 -34.50 8.20 40.78
N LYS A 2 -33.41 7.62 40.27
CA LYS A 2 -33.04 6.20 40.34
C LYS A 2 -31.61 6.13 39.81
N GLN A 3 -30.69 5.93 40.74
CA GLN A 3 -29.29 5.62 40.46
C GLN A 3 -29.25 4.18 39.92
N GLY A 4 -28.54 3.97 38.82
CA GLY A 4 -28.12 2.65 38.35
C GLY A 4 -26.61 2.61 38.43
N GLU A 5 -26.10 1.67 39.21
CA GLU A 5 -24.68 1.47 39.52
C GLU A 5 -23.87 1.19 38.26
N SER A 6 -22.66 1.73 38.20
CA SER A 6 -21.66 1.39 37.17
C SER A 6 -20.78 0.27 37.72
N GLU A 7 -20.73 -0.86 37.03
CA GLU A 7 -19.75 -1.89 37.33
C GLU A 7 -18.36 -1.45 36.84
N PRO A 8 -17.32 -1.49 37.69
CA PRO A 8 -15.95 -1.24 37.29
C PRO A 8 -15.37 -2.51 36.68
N GLY A 9 -15.10 -2.53 35.38
CA GLY A 9 -14.38 -3.66 34.78
C GLY A 9 -14.60 -3.96 33.30
N ARG A 10 -15.40 -3.19 32.57
CA ARG A 10 -15.51 -3.34 31.11
C ARG A 10 -15.56 -1.98 30.43
N HIS A 11 -14.39 -1.40 30.21
CA HIS A 11 -14.23 -0.41 29.16
C HIS A 11 -14.37 -1.14 27.82
N ARG A 12 -15.60 -1.21 27.30
CA ARG A 12 -15.78 -1.33 25.85
C ARG A 12 -15.19 -0.04 25.27
N TYR A 13 -13.93 -0.10 24.86
CA TYR A 13 -13.38 0.89 23.96
C TYR A 13 -14.16 0.75 22.64
N SER A 14 -15.25 1.51 22.51
CA SER A 14 -15.84 1.77 21.20
C SER A 14 -14.94 2.78 20.50
N TYR A 15 -13.77 2.33 20.04
CA TYR A 15 -13.12 3.05 18.95
C TYR A 15 -14.03 2.83 17.75
N LEU A 16 -14.83 3.85 17.45
CA LEU A 16 -15.36 4.06 16.11
C LEU A 16 -14.14 4.30 15.21
N GLU A 17 -13.47 3.22 14.83
CA GLU A 17 -12.52 3.20 13.73
C GLU A 17 -13.33 3.53 12.47
N SER A 18 -13.32 4.81 12.06
CA SER A 18 -13.99 5.21 10.83
C SER A 18 -13.20 4.64 9.65
N ARG A 19 -13.89 3.89 8.80
CA ARG A 19 -13.34 3.42 7.53
C ARG A 19 -13.18 4.61 6.60
N VAL A 20 -12.07 4.61 5.89
CA VAL A 20 -11.68 5.68 4.97
C VAL A 20 -11.08 5.09 3.71
N LYS A 21 -11.21 5.82 2.61
CA LYS A 21 -10.55 5.51 1.35
C LYS A 21 -9.54 6.58 1.01
N PHE A 22 -8.40 6.17 0.47
CA PHE A 22 -7.38 7.08 -0.03
C PHE A 22 -7.24 6.91 -1.52
N LYS A 23 -7.26 8.02 -2.25
CA LYS A 23 -6.91 8.00 -3.67
C LYS A 23 -5.45 8.34 -3.81
N MET A 24 -4.66 7.39 -4.30
CA MET A 24 -3.26 7.63 -4.61
C MET A 24 -2.96 7.25 -6.06
N CYS A 25 -1.97 7.94 -6.62
CA CYS A 25 -1.44 7.69 -7.96
C CYS A 25 -0.62 6.39 -8.06
N GLY A 26 -0.85 5.38 -7.21
CA GLY A 26 -0.09 4.12 -7.25
C GLY A 26 1.36 4.18 -6.74
N ARG A 27 1.87 5.37 -6.38
CA ARG A 27 3.13 5.52 -5.62
C ARG A 27 2.90 5.07 -4.16
N PHE A 28 3.10 3.79 -3.88
CA PHE A 28 3.17 3.30 -2.50
C PHE A 28 4.37 2.39 -2.33
N CYS A 29 5.02 2.49 -1.17
CA CYS A 29 6.08 1.58 -0.78
C CYS A 29 5.80 1.18 0.67
N ILE A 30 5.81 -0.12 0.95
CA ILE A 30 5.97 -0.61 2.33
C ILE A 30 7.48 -0.56 2.60
N ALA A 31 8.00 0.65 2.79
CA ALA A 31 9.40 0.86 3.15
C ALA A 31 9.51 0.84 4.67
N ALA A 32 10.03 -0.24 5.22
CA ALA A 32 10.87 -0.12 6.39
C ALA A 32 12.33 -0.15 5.89
N SER A 33 13.20 0.70 6.46
CA SER A 33 14.61 0.75 6.08
C SER A 33 15.21 -0.65 6.26
N PRO A 34 15.87 -1.25 5.25
CA PRO A 34 16.52 -2.54 5.41
C PRO A 34 17.44 -2.60 6.63
N GLY A 35 18.14 -1.49 6.93
CA GLY A 35 19.01 -1.38 8.11
C GLY A 35 18.24 -1.39 9.43
N GLU A 36 17.15 -0.63 9.54
CA GLU A 36 16.33 -0.59 10.77
C GLU A 36 15.64 -1.94 11.02
N ILE A 37 15.19 -2.62 9.97
CA ILE A 37 14.59 -3.96 10.08
C ILE A 37 15.65 -4.98 10.56
N MET A 38 16.84 -4.96 9.95
CA MET A 38 17.95 -5.84 10.33
C MET A 38 18.31 -5.64 11.81
N GLU A 39 18.45 -4.39 12.24
CA GLU A 39 18.81 -4.04 13.62
C GLU A 39 17.72 -4.45 14.63
N GLN A 40 16.46 -4.15 14.33
CA GLN A 40 15.37 -4.37 15.27
C GLN A 40 14.93 -5.84 15.34
N TYR A 41 15.00 -6.58 14.23
CA TYR A 41 14.41 -7.93 14.13
C TYR A 41 15.43 -9.03 13.82
N GLY A 42 16.71 -8.71 13.59
CA GLY A 42 17.76 -9.70 13.34
C GLY A 42 17.59 -10.50 12.04
N VAL A 43 16.81 -9.99 11.09
CA VAL A 43 16.55 -10.64 9.80
C VAL A 43 17.51 -10.11 8.73
N VAL A 44 17.90 -10.96 7.77
CA VAL A 44 18.69 -10.53 6.62
C VAL A 44 17.76 -10.04 5.52
N VAL A 45 17.84 -8.74 5.22
CA VAL A 45 17.08 -8.11 4.13
C VAL A 45 17.99 -7.97 2.90
N PRO A 46 17.52 -8.22 1.66
CA PRO A 46 18.33 -7.99 0.46
C PRO A 46 18.84 -6.55 0.38
N LEU A 47 20.13 -6.37 0.06
CA LEU A 47 20.79 -5.06 0.02
C LEU A 47 20.28 -4.17 -1.13
N SER A 48 19.64 -4.75 -2.15
CA SER A 48 19.07 -4.01 -3.28
C SER A 48 17.65 -4.47 -3.56
N LYS A 49 16.71 -3.53 -3.59
CA LYS A 49 15.34 -3.73 -4.06
C LYS A 49 15.16 -2.99 -5.38
N ILE A 50 14.54 -3.66 -6.36
CA ILE A 50 14.15 -3.06 -7.63
C ILE A 50 12.76 -2.42 -7.43
N PRO A 51 12.59 -1.11 -7.63
CA PRO A 51 11.29 -0.48 -7.44
C PRO A 51 10.40 -0.67 -8.68
N PHE A 52 9.12 -0.91 -8.42
CA PHE A 52 8.09 -1.01 -9.44
C PHE A 52 7.00 0.04 -9.19
N TYR A 53 6.39 0.52 -10.26
CA TYR A 53 5.21 1.38 -10.21
C TYR A 53 3.98 0.59 -10.66
N PHE A 54 2.89 0.71 -9.89
CA PHE A 54 1.62 0.03 -10.13
C PHE A 54 0.56 1.04 -10.55
N SER A 55 -0.23 0.70 -11.56
CA SER A 55 -1.22 1.61 -12.12
C SER A 55 -2.39 0.88 -12.78
N SER A 56 -3.38 1.63 -13.22
CA SER A 56 -4.41 1.12 -14.11
C SER A 56 -4.63 2.11 -15.24
N ALA A 57 -4.64 1.62 -16.48
CA ALA A 57 -5.01 2.43 -17.63
C ALA A 57 -6.46 2.95 -17.55
N SER A 58 -7.36 2.18 -16.92
CA SER A 58 -8.78 2.52 -16.81
C SER A 58 -9.08 3.49 -15.67
N PHE A 59 -8.31 3.43 -14.58
CA PHE A 59 -8.52 4.31 -13.43
C PHE A 59 -7.20 4.89 -12.92
N PRO A 60 -6.90 6.16 -13.24
CA PRO A 60 -5.61 6.78 -12.93
C PRO A 60 -5.39 7.03 -11.44
N LEU A 61 -6.44 6.91 -10.61
CA LEU A 61 -6.36 6.98 -9.16
C LEU A 61 -6.80 5.63 -8.58
N LEU A 62 -5.91 5.02 -7.82
CA LEU A 62 -6.20 3.78 -7.09
C LEU A 62 -6.79 4.12 -5.72
N SER A 63 -7.84 3.40 -5.32
CA SER A 63 -8.55 3.60 -4.06
C SER A 63 -8.12 2.56 -3.03
N PHE A 64 -7.41 3.00 -2.00
CA PHE A 64 -6.86 2.16 -0.94
C PHE A 64 -7.82 2.10 0.24
N GLY A 65 -8.06 0.89 0.76
CA GLY A 65 -8.75 0.70 2.02
C GLY A 65 -7.90 1.14 3.19
N GLY A 66 -8.49 1.89 4.12
CA GLY A 66 -7.82 2.30 5.34
C GLY A 66 -8.76 2.58 6.50
N ILE A 67 -8.15 2.85 7.64
CA ILE A 67 -8.80 3.24 8.89
C ILE A 67 -8.22 4.57 9.32
N ILE A 68 -9.08 5.49 9.80
CA ILE A 68 -8.66 6.76 10.36
C ILE A 68 -8.89 6.76 11.87
N ASN A 69 -7.93 7.31 12.59
CA ASN A 69 -8.04 7.63 14.00
C ASN A 69 -7.85 9.15 14.15
N SER A 70 -8.95 9.85 14.39
CA SER A 70 -8.95 11.30 14.55
C SER A 70 -8.64 11.70 15.99
N SER A 71 -7.70 12.63 16.16
CA SER A 71 -7.31 13.15 17.46
C SER A 71 -7.13 14.67 17.43
N ALA A 72 -7.07 15.30 18.60
CA ALA A 72 -6.78 16.73 18.70
C ALA A 72 -5.40 17.11 18.12
N SER A 73 -4.46 16.17 18.07
CA SER A 73 -3.13 16.32 17.45
C SER A 73 -3.12 16.11 15.94
N GLY A 74 -4.25 15.74 15.34
CA GLY A 74 -4.38 15.44 13.92
C GLY A 74 -4.93 14.04 13.66
N ASP A 75 -5.22 13.80 12.39
CA ASP A 75 -5.72 12.51 11.91
C ASP A 75 -4.57 11.57 11.60
N GLN A 76 -4.66 10.34 12.11
CA GLN A 76 -3.77 9.25 11.77
C GLN A 76 -4.48 8.28 10.86
N VAL A 77 -3.78 7.82 9.83
CA VAL A 77 -4.32 6.95 8.80
C VAL A 77 -3.49 5.68 8.73
N LEU A 78 -4.17 4.53 8.72
CA LEU A 78 -3.57 3.24 8.42
C LEU A 78 -4.11 2.74 7.07
N ILE A 79 -3.20 2.31 6.20
CA ILE A 79 -3.56 1.63 4.94
C ILE A 79 -3.63 0.13 5.23
N LEU A 80 -4.74 -0.50 4.84
CA LEU A 80 -4.92 -1.94 4.97
C LEU A 80 -4.09 -2.67 3.90
N THR A 81 -3.51 -3.80 4.29
CA THR A 81 -2.74 -4.67 3.40
C THR A 81 -3.30 -6.09 3.39
N THR A 82 -3.14 -6.77 2.27
CA THR A 82 -3.51 -8.17 2.06
C THR A 82 -2.33 -8.93 1.44
N LYS A 83 -2.41 -10.26 1.41
CA LYS A 83 -1.43 -11.07 0.67
C LYS A 83 -1.45 -10.69 -0.80
N ALA A 84 -0.26 -10.51 -1.37
CA ALA A 84 -0.15 -10.29 -2.80
C ALA A 84 -0.63 -11.53 -3.56
N ILE A 85 -1.38 -11.28 -4.63
CA ILE A 85 -1.84 -12.31 -5.57
C ILE A 85 -0.93 -12.34 -6.80
N PRO A 86 -0.88 -13.45 -7.55
CA PRO A 86 -0.16 -13.48 -8.82
C PRO A 86 -0.64 -12.41 -9.81
N PRO A 87 0.27 -11.76 -10.57
CA PRO A 87 1.73 -11.95 -10.57
C PRO A 87 2.49 -11.08 -9.54
N TYR A 88 1.81 -10.28 -8.71
CA TYR A 88 2.46 -9.28 -7.84
C TYR A 88 3.24 -9.89 -6.68
N ASN A 89 2.92 -11.13 -6.30
CA ASN A 89 3.65 -11.86 -5.26
C ASN A 89 5.12 -12.15 -5.64
N ASP A 90 5.47 -12.09 -6.93
CA ASP A 90 6.86 -12.18 -7.38
C ASP A 90 7.64 -10.88 -7.11
N ILE A 91 6.94 -9.76 -6.89
CA ILE A 91 7.53 -8.46 -6.56
C ILE A 91 7.58 -8.26 -5.04
N HIS A 92 6.50 -8.62 -4.34
CA HIS A 92 6.39 -8.44 -2.89
C HIS A 92 5.30 -9.34 -2.28
N ASP A 93 5.50 -9.83 -1.05
CA ASP A 93 4.56 -10.74 -0.36
C ASP A 93 3.19 -10.12 -0.01
N TRP A 94 3.14 -8.78 0.04
CA TRP A 94 1.99 -8.00 0.50
C TRP A 94 1.67 -6.90 -0.49
N MET A 95 0.38 -6.66 -0.68
CA MET A 95 -0.15 -5.54 -1.45
C MET A 95 -1.20 -4.80 -0.64
N PRO A 96 -1.45 -3.51 -0.92
CA PRO A 96 -2.55 -2.81 -0.28
C PRO A 96 -3.90 -3.38 -0.69
N VAL A 97 -4.91 -3.20 0.17
CA VAL A 97 -6.31 -3.44 -0.18
C VAL A 97 -6.72 -2.33 -1.14
N ILE A 98 -6.84 -2.64 -2.43
CA ILE A 98 -7.20 -1.70 -3.48
C ILE A 98 -8.61 -2.04 -3.95
N PHE A 99 -9.53 -1.09 -3.94
CA PHE A 99 -10.91 -1.29 -4.33
C PHE A 99 -11.14 -0.96 -5.80
N ASP A 100 -11.97 -1.77 -6.45
CA ASP A 100 -12.61 -1.36 -7.69
C ASP A 100 -13.45 -0.10 -7.41
N PRO A 101 -13.35 0.96 -8.23
CA PRO A 101 -14.10 2.20 -8.02
C PRO A 101 -15.62 2.02 -7.85
N MET A 102 -16.19 0.96 -8.42
CA MET A 102 -17.61 0.63 -8.28
C MET A 102 -17.99 0.10 -6.89
N HIS A 103 -17.03 -0.44 -6.14
CA HIS A 103 -17.26 -1.09 -4.84
C HIS A 103 -16.65 -0.33 -3.66
N GLU A 104 -16.10 0.87 -3.90
CA GLU A 104 -15.55 1.74 -2.85
C GLU A 104 -16.57 2.04 -1.75
N GLN A 105 -17.85 2.19 -2.13
CA GLN A 105 -18.90 2.59 -1.20
C GLN A 105 -19.31 1.46 -0.26
N ASP A 106 -19.24 0.21 -0.72
CA ASP A 106 -19.57 -0.97 0.07
C ASP A 106 -18.60 -1.11 1.24
N TYR A 107 -17.31 -0.83 0.99
CA TYR A 107 -16.32 -0.75 2.05
C TYR A 107 -16.62 0.36 3.07
N LEU A 108 -16.93 1.57 2.62
CA LEU A 108 -17.19 2.69 3.53
C LEU A 108 -18.43 2.40 4.41
N ASN A 109 -19.51 1.91 3.80
CA ASN A 109 -20.78 1.68 4.48
C ASN A 109 -20.72 0.46 5.40
N GLU A 110 -20.25 -0.67 4.89
CA GLU A 110 -20.43 -1.98 5.52
C GLU A 110 -19.11 -2.63 5.93
N GLY A 111 -17.98 -2.09 5.48
CA GLY A 111 -16.68 -2.72 5.65
C GLY A 111 -16.49 -3.92 4.72
N ASP A 112 -17.28 -4.03 3.65
CA ASP A 112 -17.14 -5.12 2.69
C ASP A 112 -15.81 -4.98 1.93
N VAL A 113 -15.06 -6.08 1.91
CA VAL A 113 -13.77 -6.22 1.22
C VAL A 113 -13.87 -7.13 0.00
N SER A 114 -15.07 -7.52 -0.42
CA SER A 114 -15.30 -8.38 -1.59
C SER A 114 -14.91 -7.69 -2.91
N GLY A 115 -15.06 -6.36 -2.98
CA GLY A 115 -14.78 -5.52 -4.15
C GLY A 115 -13.30 -5.18 -4.38
N ILE A 116 -12.37 -5.99 -3.88
CA ILE A 116 -10.93 -5.77 -4.10
C ILE A 116 -10.58 -5.97 -5.57
N TRP A 117 -9.88 -4.99 -6.13
CA TRP A 117 -9.37 -5.00 -7.47
C TRP A 117 -8.17 -5.94 -7.61
N LYS A 118 -8.27 -6.86 -8.56
CA LYS A 118 -7.32 -7.97 -8.72
C LYS A 118 -6.29 -7.80 -9.83
N SER A 119 -6.37 -6.73 -10.62
CA SER A 119 -5.48 -6.54 -11.78
C SER A 119 -5.01 -5.10 -11.92
N LEU A 120 -3.69 -4.89 -11.90
CA LEU A 120 -2.98 -3.64 -12.09
C LEU A 120 -1.89 -3.84 -13.14
N ASP A 121 -1.67 -2.83 -13.94
CA ASP A 121 -0.48 -2.70 -14.77
C ASP A 121 0.71 -2.37 -13.87
N TYR A 122 1.90 -2.91 -14.18
CA TYR A 122 3.11 -2.58 -13.44
C TYR A 122 4.35 -2.59 -14.33
N TYR A 123 5.35 -1.80 -13.95
CA TYR A 123 6.64 -1.76 -14.63
C TYR A 123 7.75 -1.27 -13.68
N GLU A 124 8.99 -1.65 -13.98
CA GLU A 124 10.17 -1.20 -13.22
C GLU A 124 10.37 0.32 -13.41
N VAL A 125 10.77 1.00 -12.33
CA VAL A 125 11.14 2.42 -12.35
C VAL A 125 12.53 2.63 -11.79
N SER A 126 13.06 3.84 -11.91
CA SER A 126 14.38 4.19 -11.39
C SER A 126 14.43 4.13 -9.86
N SER A 127 15.57 3.70 -9.30
CA SER A 127 15.89 3.79 -7.87
C SER A 127 15.92 5.22 -7.32
N LEU A 128 15.81 6.23 -8.19
CA LEU A 128 15.58 7.62 -7.81
C LEU A 128 14.34 7.78 -6.92
N VAL A 129 13.32 6.93 -7.08
CA VAL A 129 12.09 6.94 -6.25
C VAL A 129 12.37 6.68 -4.76
N ASN A 130 13.50 6.07 -4.41
CA ASN A 130 13.89 5.84 -3.02
C ASN A 130 14.39 7.11 -2.33
N ARG A 131 14.64 8.20 -3.07
CA ARG A 131 15.06 9.49 -2.52
C ARG A 131 13.84 10.35 -2.20
N VAL A 132 13.44 10.36 -0.93
CA VAL A 132 12.23 11.05 -0.44
C VAL A 132 12.21 12.56 -0.68
N ASN A 133 13.36 13.18 -0.94
CA ASN A 133 13.49 14.60 -1.25
C ASN A 133 13.43 14.92 -2.76
N VAL A 134 13.24 13.91 -3.61
CA VAL A 134 13.06 14.08 -5.05
C VAL A 134 11.58 13.99 -5.37
N ASP A 135 11.03 15.03 -6.01
CA ASP A 135 9.68 15.04 -6.57
C ASP A 135 9.75 15.47 -8.03
N SER A 136 9.61 14.51 -8.94
CA SER A 136 9.72 14.70 -10.39
C SER A 136 8.77 13.74 -11.12
N PRO A 137 8.19 14.12 -12.27
CA PRO A 137 7.48 13.18 -13.12
C PRO A 137 8.34 11.98 -13.57
N ASP A 138 9.67 12.14 -13.61
CA ASP A 138 10.60 11.07 -14.03
C ASP A 138 10.59 9.85 -13.08
N LEU A 139 10.08 10.02 -11.86
CA LEU A 139 10.03 8.95 -10.85
C LEU A 139 9.12 7.78 -11.23
N ILE A 140 8.17 8.01 -12.13
CA ILE A 140 7.22 7.00 -12.61
C ILE A 140 7.44 6.65 -14.08
N VAL A 141 8.54 7.10 -14.68
CA VAL A 141 8.88 6.72 -16.06
C VAL A 141 9.47 5.31 -16.04
N PRO A 142 9.00 4.39 -16.91
CA PRO A 142 9.59 3.07 -17.02
C PRO A 142 11.08 3.17 -17.31
N VAL A 143 11.90 2.38 -16.61
CA VAL A 143 13.30 2.23 -17.04
C VAL A 143 13.30 1.56 -18.41
N THR A 144 13.81 2.27 -19.41
CA THR A 144 14.18 1.65 -20.67
C THR A 144 15.47 0.88 -20.41
N HIS A 145 15.40 -0.45 -20.30
CA HIS A 145 16.61 -1.27 -20.24
C HIS A 145 17.41 -1.09 -21.55
N LYS A 146 18.34 -0.13 -21.60
CA LYS A 146 19.48 -0.15 -22.53
C LYS A 146 20.64 -0.94 -21.92
N TYR A 147 20.35 -2.14 -21.42
CA TYR A 147 21.36 -3.12 -21.01
C TYR A 147 21.04 -4.46 -21.69
N GLY A 148 21.91 -4.83 -22.64
CA GLY A 148 22.00 -6.18 -23.19
C GLY A 148 21.13 -6.45 -24.41
N GLN A 149 21.58 -6.01 -25.60
CA GLN A 149 21.49 -6.93 -26.74
C GLN A 149 22.21 -8.20 -26.30
N ILE A 150 21.47 -9.27 -26.04
CA ILE A 150 22.05 -10.61 -26.15
C ILE A 150 22.29 -10.76 -27.66
N PRO A 151 23.55 -10.83 -28.14
CA PRO A 151 23.74 -11.28 -29.50
C PRO A 151 23.20 -12.71 -29.51
N PHE A 152 22.13 -12.96 -30.24
CA PHE A 152 21.88 -14.29 -30.74
C PHE A 152 23.12 -14.62 -31.57
N GLY A 153 24.02 -15.40 -30.97
CA GLY A 153 25.16 -15.94 -31.68
C GLY A 153 24.62 -16.85 -32.76
N ASP A 154 25.05 -16.58 -33.98
CA ASP A 154 24.97 -17.56 -35.06
C ASP A 154 25.75 -18.82 -34.61
N GLY A 155 25.06 -19.95 -34.61
CA GLY A 155 25.58 -21.28 -34.32
C GLY A 155 24.54 -22.34 -34.64
#